data_AF-A0A1A3FL36-F1
#
_entry.id   AF-A0A1A3FL36-F1
#
_cell.length_a   1.000
_cell.length_b   1.000
_cell.length_c   1.000
_cell.angle_alpha   90.00
_cell.angle_beta   90.00
_cell.angle_gamma   90.00
#
_symmetry.space_group_name_H-M   'P 1'
#
loop_
_entity.id
_entity.type
_entity.pdbx_description
1 polymer ?
#
loop_
_entity_poly.entity_id
_entity_poly.type
_entity_poly.pdbx_seq_one_letter_code
_entity_poly.pdbx_strand_id
1 'polypeptide(L)'
;MSPRVEHVTIASTVVGEPAACVNGELLEPGTEVSIRGKRGRFKYLRASETSEGRVVLDFIGGTIGHETWHSFYPERIANVHKSTTMRTWRNRRKP
;
A
#
# COMPACT_ATOMS: atom_id res chain seq x y z
N MET A 1 9.40 24.95 14.23
CA MET A 1 9.73 23.57 13.79
C MET A 1 8.81 23.23 12.64
N SER A 2 9.30 23.34 11.40
CA SER A 2 8.52 23.06 10.20
C SER A 2 8.58 21.56 9.87
N PRO A 3 7.47 20.87 9.59
CA PRO A 3 7.55 19.55 8.99
C PRO A 3 7.92 19.70 7.52
N ARG A 4 9.03 19.07 7.13
CA ARG A 4 9.51 18.95 5.75
C ARG A 4 8.52 18.03 5.01
N VAL A 5 7.68 18.61 4.15
CA VAL A 5 6.75 17.86 3.29
C VAL A 5 7.56 17.30 2.13
N GLU A 6 7.84 15.99 2.16
CA GLU A 6 8.49 15.30 1.06
C GLU A 6 7.52 15.15 -0.11
N HIS A 7 8.00 15.47 -1.31
CA HIS A 7 7.21 15.54 -2.53
C HIS A 7 6.73 14.14 -2.97
N VAL A 8 5.42 14.00 -3.20
CA VAL A 8 4.85 12.84 -3.90
C VAL A 8 5.03 13.06 -5.40
N THR A 9 5.93 12.30 -6.04
CA THR A 9 6.15 12.34 -7.50
C THR A 9 5.35 11.24 -8.16
N ILE A 10 4.39 11.62 -9.02
CA ILE A 10 3.57 10.69 -9.79
C ILE A 10 4.21 10.52 -11.17
N ALA A 11 4.71 9.32 -11.48
CA ALA A 11 5.09 8.97 -12.84
C ALA A 11 3.80 8.57 -13.58
N SER A 12 3.23 9.51 -14.35
CA SER A 12 2.10 9.23 -15.23
C SER A 12 2.57 8.42 -16.43
N THR A 13 2.71 7.10 -16.27
CA THR A 13 2.82 6.18 -17.41
C THR A 13 1.44 5.76 -17.86
N VAL A 14 1.13 6.16 -19.09
CA VAL A 14 0.04 5.64 -19.92
C VAL A 14 -0.17 4.14 -19.69
N VAL A 15 -1.44 3.76 -19.51
CA VAL A 15 -2.00 2.42 -19.19
C VAL A 15 -2.33 2.23 -17.69
N GLY A 16 -3.51 2.74 -17.33
CA GLY A 16 -4.48 1.96 -16.54
C GLY A 16 -4.61 2.26 -15.06
N GLU A 17 -3.53 2.40 -14.30
CA GLU A 17 -3.62 2.54 -12.84
C GLU A 17 -2.52 3.47 -12.31
N PRO A 18 -2.84 4.49 -11.50
CA PRO A 18 -1.83 5.42 -10.99
C PRO A 18 -0.83 4.67 -10.10
N ALA A 19 0.44 4.68 -10.49
CA ALA A 19 1.51 4.13 -9.68
C ALA A 19 1.63 4.94 -8.37
N ALA A 20 1.31 4.31 -7.24
CA ALA A 20 1.31 4.96 -5.94
C ALA A 20 2.69 4.87 -5.28
N CYS A 21 3.41 5.99 -5.24
CA CYS A 21 4.65 6.12 -4.47
C CYS A 21 4.34 6.70 -3.08
N VAL A 22 4.70 5.99 -2.02
CA VAL A 22 4.49 6.39 -0.62
C VAL A 22 5.83 6.39 0.10
N ASN A 23 6.21 7.51 0.71
CA ASN A 23 7.52 7.68 1.37
C ASN A 23 8.72 7.33 0.45
N GLY A 24 8.61 7.64 -0.85
CA GLY A 24 9.63 7.29 -1.84
C GLY A 24 9.62 5.82 -2.30
N GLU A 25 8.60 5.05 -1.91
CA GLU A 25 8.50 3.62 -2.18
C GLU A 25 7.29 3.28 -3.04
N LEU A 26 7.47 2.47 -4.08
CA LEU A 26 6.39 2.02 -4.94
C LEU A 26 5.52 0.99 -4.22
N LEU A 27 4.21 1.22 -4.17
CA LEU A 27 3.25 0.25 -3.66
C LEU A 27 2.79 -0.68 -4.78
N GLU A 28 3.10 -1.96 -4.63
CA GLU A 28 2.60 -3.03 -5.51
C GLU A 28 1.38 -3.71 -4.90
N PRO A 29 0.36 -4.10 -5.69
CA PRO A 29 -0.79 -4.86 -5.19
C PRO A 29 -0.36 -6.06 -4.33
N GLY A 30 -0.94 -6.18 -3.13
CA GLY A 30 -0.58 -7.17 -2.11
C GLY A 30 0.42 -6.66 -1.07
N THR A 31 1.03 -5.49 -1.25
CA THR A 31 1.93 -4.89 -0.25
C THR A 31 1.18 -4.64 1.06
N GLU A 32 1.73 -5.12 2.18
CA GLU A 32 1.17 -4.88 3.49
C GLU A 32 1.61 -3.52 4.04
N VAL A 33 0.67 -2.73 4.52
CA VAL A 33 0.95 -1.44 5.15
C VAL A 33 0.28 -1.34 6.51
N SER A 34 0.83 -0.46 7.34
CA SER A 34 0.16 0.01 8.54
C SER A 34 -0.34 1.44 8.30
N ILE A 35 -1.60 1.70 8.68
CA ILE A 35 -2.25 2.99 8.52
C ILE A 35 -2.22 3.75 9.86
N ARG A 36 -1.88 5.05 9.83
CA ARG A 36 -1.84 5.90 11.02
C ARG A 36 -3.21 5.93 11.70
N GLY A 37 -3.26 5.63 12.99
CA GLY A 37 -4.49 5.64 13.79
C GLY A 37 -5.43 4.46 13.53
N LYS A 38 -5.03 3.45 12.75
CA LYS A 38 -5.78 2.20 12.57
C LYS A 38 -4.97 1.02 13.08
N ARG A 39 -5.66 0.04 13.67
CA ARG A 39 -5.08 -1.24 14.07
C ARG A 39 -5.22 -2.26 12.95
N GLY A 40 -4.25 -3.15 12.85
CA GLY A 40 -4.24 -4.23 11.86
C GLY A 40 -3.30 -3.98 10.68
N ARG A 41 -3.27 -4.95 9.78
CA ARG A 41 -2.52 -4.89 8.52
C ARG A 41 -3.50 -4.66 7.39
N PHE A 42 -3.08 -3.87 6.43
CA PHE A 42 -3.88 -3.51 5.28
C PHE A 42 -3.10 -3.89 4.03
N LYS A 43 -3.64 -4.78 3.22
CA LYS A 43 -3.06 -5.16 1.93
C LYS A 43 -3.52 -4.16 0.89
N TYR A 44 -2.56 -3.53 0.23
CA TYR A 44 -2.83 -2.63 -0.88
C TYR A 44 -3.44 -3.43 -2.03
N LEU A 45 -4.49 -2.89 -2.63
CA LEU A 45 -5.16 -3.49 -3.78
C LEU A 45 -4.83 -2.72 -5.05
N ARG A 46 -5.16 -1.43 -5.06
CA ARG A 46 -5.03 -0.56 -6.22
C ARG A 46 -5.05 0.90 -5.80
N ALA A 47 -4.66 1.75 -6.73
CA ALA A 47 -4.84 3.19 -6.61
C ALA A 47 -5.92 3.64 -7.59
N SER A 48 -6.67 4.66 -7.20
CA SER A 48 -7.71 5.28 -8.02
C SER A 48 -7.57 6.78 -7.94
N GLU A 49 -7.75 7.45 -9.06
CA GLU A 49 -7.75 8.90 -9.10
C GLU A 49 -9.18 9.43 -8.87
N THR A 50 -9.29 10.43 -8.00
CA THR A 50 -10.53 11.16 -7.78
C THR A 50 -10.67 12.27 -8.81
N SER A 51 -11.89 12.76 -9.04
CA SER A 51 -12.16 13.86 -9.96
C SER A 51 -11.44 15.17 -9.62
N GLU A 52 -10.88 15.28 -8.40
CA GLU A 52 -10.05 16.41 -7.94
C GLU A 52 -8.55 16.23 -8.26
N GLY A 53 -8.17 15.18 -9.01
CA GLY A 53 -6.77 14.85 -9.30
C GLY A 53 -6.00 14.28 -8.11
N ARG A 54 -6.69 13.86 -7.04
CA ARG A 54 -6.06 13.22 -5.88
C ARG A 54 -6.07 11.71 -6.03
N VAL A 55 -4.97 11.08 -5.66
CA VAL A 55 -4.84 9.61 -5.62
C VAL A 55 -5.36 9.08 -4.30
N VAL A 56 -6.27 8.12 -4.37
CA VAL A 56 -6.78 7.34 -3.25
C VAL A 56 -6.32 5.90 -3.42
N LEU A 57 -5.91 5.28 -2.32
CA LEU A 57 -5.41 3.91 -2.30
C LEU A 57 -6.45 3.02 -1.63
N ASP A 58 -6.83 1.95 -2.32
CA ASP A 58 -7.76 0.94 -1.82
C ASP A 58 -6.98 -0.17 -1.13
N PHE A 59 -7.47 -0.58 0.03
CA PHE A 59 -6.91 -1.63 0.84
C PHE A 59 -7.97 -2.61 1.31
N ILE A 60 -7.54 -3.84 1.55
CA ILE A 60 -8.30 -4.83 2.30
C ILE A 60 -7.54 -5.24 3.56
N GLY A 61 -8.21 -5.24 4.70
CA GLY A 61 -7.60 -5.64 5.95
C GLY A 61 -8.31 -5.08 7.17
N GLY A 62 -7.57 -4.92 8.26
CA GLY A 62 -8.11 -4.56 9.56
C GLY A 62 -7.89 -5.66 10.58
N THR A 63 -8.84 -5.85 11.48
CA THR A 63 -8.74 -6.89 12.52
C THR A 63 -8.79 -8.26 11.88
N ILE A 64 -7.90 -9.17 12.32
CA ILE A 64 -7.86 -10.56 11.86
C ILE A 64 -9.25 -11.20 12.01
N GLY A 65 -9.78 -11.77 10.92
CA GLY A 65 -11.12 -12.38 10.88
C GLY A 65 -12.26 -11.42 10.51
N HIS A 66 -12.00 -10.12 10.42
CA HIS A 66 -12.95 -9.09 10.00
C HIS A 66 -12.31 -8.15 8.98
N GLU A 67 -11.73 -8.73 7.94
CA GLU A 67 -11.12 -7.96 6.85
C GLU A 67 -12.21 -7.15 6.14
N THR A 68 -12.01 -5.84 6.09
CA THR A 68 -12.96 -4.91 5.48
C THR A 68 -12.23 -4.09 4.42
N TRP A 69 -12.98 -3.63 3.43
CA TRP A 69 -12.50 -2.69 2.42
C TRP A 69 -12.34 -1.31 3.03
N HIS A 70 -11.18 -0.69 2.79
CA HIS A 70 -10.88 0.65 3.25
C HIS A 70 -10.10 1.43 2.20
N SER A 71 -10.53 2.65 1.94
CA SER A 71 -9.83 3.58 1.06
C SER A 71 -9.13 4.65 1.91
N PHE A 72 -7.83 4.84 1.70
CA PHE A 72 -7.02 5.83 2.40
C PHE A 72 -6.18 6.63 1.42
N TYR A 73 -5.88 7.87 1.81
CA TYR A 73 -4.91 8.66 1.08
C TYR A 73 -3.46 8.24 1.42
N PRO A 74 -2.51 8.43 0.48
CA PRO A 74 -1.09 8.12 0.65
C PRO A 74 -0.48 8.64 1.96
N GLU A 75 -0.80 9.87 2.35
CA GLU A 75 -0.26 10.54 3.54
C GLU A 75 -0.69 9.91 4.88
N ARG A 76 -1.70 9.03 4.86
CA ARG A 76 -2.16 8.30 6.05
C ARG A 76 -1.39 7.01 6.30
N ILE A 77 -0.53 6.59 5.37
CA ILE A 77 0.28 5.38 5.56
C ILE A 77 1.38 5.69 6.57
N ALA A 78 1.40 4.89 7.64
CA ALA A 78 2.39 5.02 8.70
C ALA A 78 3.72 4.38 8.27
N ASN A 79 3.63 3.16 7.75
CA ASN A 79 4.79 2.37 7.38
C ASN A 79 4.40 1.36 6.29
N VAL A 80 5.30 1.16 5.34
CA VAL A 80 5.18 0.14 4.29
C VAL A 80 5.96 -1.07 4.77
N HIS A 81 5.27 -2.20 4.96
CA HIS A 81 5.95 -3.46 5.24
C HIS A 81 6.35 -4.03 3.90
N LYS A 82 7.62 -3.87 3.55
CA LYS A 82 8.21 -4.64 2.45
C LYS A 82 7.97 -6.10 2.75
N SER A 83 7.25 -6.77 1.86
CA SER A 83 7.29 -8.22 1.77
C SER A 83 8.74 -8.59 1.48
N THR A 84 9.52 -8.89 2.51
CA THR A 84 10.84 -9.51 2.33
C THR A 84 10.57 -10.86 1.69
N THR A 85 10.64 -10.92 0.36
CA THR A 85 10.73 -12.16 -0.37
C THR A 85 12.04 -12.82 0.02
N MET A 86 12.05 -13.57 1.14
CA MET A 86 13.04 -14.61 1.35
C MET A 86 12.64 -15.62 2.44
N ARG A 87 11.94 -16.68 2.03
CA ARG A 87 12.35 -18.03 2.41
C ARG A 87 11.79 -19.04 1.41
N THR A 88 12.68 -19.52 0.54
CA THR A 88 12.55 -20.74 -0.25
C THR A 88 11.86 -21.81 0.58
N TRP A 89 10.60 -22.15 0.27
CA TRP A 89 10.00 -23.39 0.77
C TRP A 89 10.53 -24.55 -0.06
N ARG A 90 11.85 -24.77 0.05
CA ARG A 90 12.48 -26.02 -0.35
C ARG A 90 12.22 -27.00 0.78
N ASN A 91 11.11 -27.75 0.74
CA ASN A 91 11.14 -29.19 1.00
C ASN A 91 9.77 -29.90 1.02
N ARG A 92 9.72 -30.94 0.19
CA ARG A 92 9.51 -32.34 0.60
C ARG A 92 8.07 -32.76 0.86
N ARG A 93 7.49 -33.45 -0.13
CA ARG A 93 6.98 -34.82 0.01
C ARG A 93 6.88 -35.50 -1.37
N LYS A 94 7.87 -36.35 -1.65
CA LYS A 94 7.69 -37.62 -2.40
C LYS A 94 6.89 -38.58 -1.49
N PRO A 95 6.11 -39.54 -2.03
CA PRO A 95 6.60 -40.66 -2.84
C PRO A 95 6.52 -40.43 -4.34
#